data_AF-A0A6M8AZI6-F1
#
_entry.id   AF-A0A6M8AZI6-F1
#
_cell.length_a   1.000
_cell.length_b   1.000
_cell.length_c   1.000
_cell.angle_alpha   90.00
_cell.angle_beta   90.00
_cell.angle_gamma   90.00
#
_symmetry.space_group_name_H-M   'P 1'
#
loop_
_entity.id
_entity.type
_entity.pdbx_description
1 polymer ?
#
loop_
_entity_poly.entity_id
_entity_poly.type
_entity_poly.pdbx_seq_one_letter_code
_entity_poly.pdbx_strand_id
1 'polypeptide(L)'
;MGQVSSSSAENMGETQKRPVGNFGDKYFTDKQKVLLRRTWAILLVDMQAKGVRVFARVFELAPEAKKLFPFKDVAGDELLRHPTFMGHGMRFMKAVGGAVDHLDALDVILMPNLVQLGRQHASFPGFSTDYLNVFVDAMDYVWRKELGKQYNRDTREAWQKIFRLIMSKLSEGYGEARCAINWQQKQEHVNNPAQTPVIEAHRQASEGSEGRKNTALSLEEEQMAQKQGNVRDQKTVVNGEGPTLKQQTEHASGRTGFTG
;
A
#
# COMPACT_ATOMS: atom_id res chain seq x y z
N MET A 1 8.49 65.87 66.69
CA MET A 1 7.60 64.76 67.13
C MET A 1 6.73 64.36 65.93
N GLY A 2 6.68 63.06 65.58
CA GLY A 2 5.83 62.42 64.54
C GLY A 2 6.31 62.65 63.09
N GLN A 3 6.74 61.71 62.21
CA GLN A 3 6.36 60.31 61.93
C GLN A 3 4.86 60.19 61.53
N VAL A 4 4.37 59.58 60.43
CA VAL A 4 4.80 58.47 59.53
C VAL A 4 3.99 58.48 58.20
N SER A 5 4.61 57.98 57.11
CA SER A 5 4.20 57.27 55.87
C SER A 5 2.82 57.35 55.19
N SER A 6 2.85 57.33 53.83
CA SER A 6 2.34 56.23 52.92
C SER A 6 2.04 56.79 51.51
N SER A 7 2.84 56.51 50.47
CA SER A 7 2.75 55.38 49.50
C SER A 7 1.48 55.31 48.63
N SER A 8 1.65 55.51 47.31
CA SER A 8 0.95 54.84 46.19
C SER A 8 1.65 55.26 44.89
N ALA A 9 2.63 54.49 44.43
CA ALA A 9 2.50 53.29 43.60
C ALA A 9 2.23 53.62 42.12
N GLU A 10 3.27 53.34 41.34
CA GLU A 10 3.45 53.64 39.93
C GLU A 10 2.52 52.79 39.05
N ASN A 11 1.92 53.43 38.06
CA ASN A 11 1.16 52.79 37.00
C ASN A 11 2.14 52.25 35.95
N MET A 12 2.55 50.99 36.09
CA MET A 12 3.31 50.27 35.08
C MET A 12 2.66 48.91 34.79
N GLY A 13 2.37 48.67 33.50
CA GLY A 13 2.38 47.32 32.95
C GLY A 13 1.03 46.71 32.59
N GLU A 14 0.18 47.42 31.82
CA GLU A 14 -0.86 46.73 31.06
C GLU A 14 -0.19 45.94 29.92
N THR A 15 0.11 44.68 30.22
CA THR A 15 0.72 43.77 29.26
C THR A 15 -0.34 43.38 28.24
N GLN A 16 -0.30 43.97 27.05
CA GLN A 16 -1.04 43.46 25.89
C GLN A 16 -0.69 41.97 25.70
N LYS A 17 -1.61 41.09 26.09
CA LYS A 17 -1.56 39.69 25.68
C LYS A 17 -1.62 39.67 24.16
N ARG A 18 -0.48 39.41 23.51
CA ARG A 18 -0.46 39.01 22.11
C ARG A 18 -1.43 37.84 21.93
N PRO A 19 -2.30 37.84 20.89
CA PRO A 19 -3.08 36.67 20.59
C PRO A 19 -2.09 35.55 20.29
N VAL A 20 -2.11 34.51 21.12
CA VAL A 20 -1.39 33.27 20.84
C VAL A 20 -2.07 32.71 19.60
N GLY A 21 -1.49 32.99 18.43
CA GLY A 21 -1.98 32.48 17.17
C GLY A 21 -2.06 30.96 17.28
N ASN A 22 -3.25 30.41 17.07
CA ASN A 22 -3.45 28.97 17.05
C ASN A 22 -2.64 28.40 15.87
N PHE A 23 -1.50 27.76 16.15
CA PHE A 23 -0.60 27.23 15.11
C PHE A 23 -1.32 26.26 14.16
N GLY A 24 -2.43 25.64 14.60
CA GLY A 24 -3.28 24.78 13.78
C GLY A 24 -3.97 25.48 12.59
N ASP A 25 -4.15 26.80 12.63
CA ASP A 25 -4.93 27.53 11.62
C ASP A 25 -4.16 27.74 10.31
N LYS A 26 -2.85 27.51 10.34
CA LYS A 26 -1.95 27.63 9.18
C LYS A 26 -2.29 26.64 8.06
N TYR A 27 -2.79 25.45 8.40
CA TYR A 27 -3.00 24.35 7.44
C TYR A 27 -4.49 24.07 7.19
N PHE A 28 -5.31 24.18 8.23
CA PHE A 28 -6.74 23.88 8.20
C PHE A 28 -7.53 24.94 8.95
N THR A 29 -8.67 25.34 8.41
CA THR A 29 -9.62 26.18 9.16
C THR A 29 -10.26 25.37 10.27
N ASP A 30 -10.78 26.03 11.32
CA ASP A 30 -11.50 25.33 12.39
C ASP A 30 -12.68 24.50 11.88
N LYS A 31 -13.40 25.01 10.87
CA LYS A 31 -14.44 24.26 10.18
C LYS A 31 -13.88 22.96 9.58
N GLN A 32 -12.74 23.01 8.90
CA GLN A 32 -12.11 21.82 8.33
C GLN A 32 -11.67 20.83 9.43
N LYS A 33 -11.08 21.32 10.52
CA LYS A 33 -10.67 20.47 11.66
C LYS A 33 -11.87 19.75 12.28
N VAL A 34 -12.99 20.46 12.49
CA VAL A 34 -14.23 19.87 13.02
C VAL A 34 -14.76 18.78 12.08
N LEU A 35 -14.80 19.04 10.76
CA LEU A 35 -15.25 18.05 9.77
C LEU A 35 -14.37 16.80 9.79
N LEU A 36 -13.04 16.97 9.83
CA LEU A 36 -12.07 15.87 9.89
C LEU A 36 -12.28 15.02 11.15
N ARG A 37 -12.31 15.63 12.33
CA ARG A 37 -12.51 14.91 13.60
C ARG A 37 -13.85 14.17 13.64
N ARG A 38 -14.93 14.85 13.25
CA ARG A 38 -16.28 14.27 13.30
C ARG A 38 -16.45 13.11 12.34
N THR A 39 -15.91 13.22 11.12
CA THR A 39 -16.00 12.11 10.15
C THR A 39 -14.98 11.02 10.42
N TRP A 40 -13.83 11.34 11.01
CA TRP A 40 -12.89 10.33 11.50
C TRP A 40 -13.53 9.43 12.56
N ALA A 41 -14.33 9.97 13.48
CA ALA A 41 -15.05 9.18 14.48
C ALA A 41 -15.93 8.06 13.86
N ILE A 42 -16.49 8.29 12.67
CA ILE A 42 -17.27 7.29 11.92
C ILE A 42 -16.35 6.21 11.33
N LEU A 43 -15.14 6.60 10.91
CA LEU A 43 -14.15 5.73 10.29
C LEU A 43 -13.39 4.84 11.27
N LEU A 44 -13.51 5.10 12.58
CA LEU A 44 -12.92 4.28 13.64
C LEU A 44 -13.51 2.85 13.68
N VAL A 45 -14.74 2.67 13.21
CA VAL A 45 -15.36 1.34 13.14
C VAL A 45 -14.74 0.55 11.99
N ASP A 46 -14.27 -0.67 12.26
CA ASP A 46 -13.63 -1.57 11.29
C ASP A 46 -12.46 -0.94 10.54
N MET A 47 -11.62 -0.16 11.22
CA MET A 47 -10.44 0.49 10.62
C MET A 47 -9.61 -0.48 9.79
N GLN A 48 -9.34 -1.68 10.31
CA GLN A 48 -8.56 -2.67 9.58
C GLN A 48 -9.16 -3.02 8.21
N ALA A 49 -10.47 -3.31 8.18
CA ALA A 49 -11.17 -3.65 6.95
C ALA A 49 -11.20 -2.47 5.96
N LYS A 50 -11.35 -1.24 6.46
CA LYS A 50 -11.28 -0.02 5.65
C LYS A 50 -9.87 0.18 5.06
N GLY A 51 -8.83 -0.04 5.87
CA GLY A 51 -7.44 0.01 5.41
C GLY A 51 -7.15 -1.03 4.32
N VAL A 52 -7.65 -2.26 4.50
CA VAL A 52 -7.59 -3.31 3.47
C VAL A 52 -8.30 -2.86 2.18
N ARG A 53 -9.48 -2.26 2.27
CA ARG A 53 -10.20 -1.70 1.10
C ARG A 53 -9.41 -0.60 0.39
N VAL A 54 -8.69 0.26 1.13
CA VAL A 54 -7.83 1.29 0.53
C VAL A 54 -6.73 0.63 -0.30
N PHE A 55 -5.99 -0.32 0.27
CA PHE A 55 -4.92 -0.97 -0.49
C PHE A 55 -5.44 -1.86 -1.62
N ALA A 56 -6.57 -2.53 -1.46
CA ALA A 56 -7.21 -3.25 -2.55
C ALA A 56 -7.47 -2.29 -3.72
N ARG A 57 -7.98 -1.09 -3.44
CA ARG A 57 -8.18 -0.05 -4.46
C ARG A 57 -6.85 0.48 -5.03
N VAL A 58 -5.79 0.60 -4.24
CA VAL A 58 -4.45 0.94 -4.75
C VAL A 58 -3.96 -0.13 -5.72
N PHE A 59 -4.12 -1.41 -5.42
CA PHE A 59 -3.70 -2.50 -6.31
C PHE A 59 -4.56 -2.60 -7.58
N GLU A 60 -5.82 -2.18 -7.55
CA GLU A 60 -6.62 -2.01 -8.76
C GLU A 60 -6.08 -0.88 -9.66
N LEU A 61 -5.66 0.23 -9.06
CA LEU A 61 -5.16 1.41 -9.79
C LEU A 61 -3.69 1.26 -10.24
N ALA A 62 -2.88 0.54 -9.47
CA ALA A 62 -1.48 0.28 -9.71
C ALA A 62 -1.12 -1.18 -9.37
N PRO A 63 -1.43 -2.15 -10.26
CA PRO A 63 -1.22 -3.58 -10.01
C PRO A 63 0.22 -3.95 -9.66
N GLU A 64 1.19 -3.22 -10.23
CA GLU A 64 2.62 -3.39 -9.97
C GLU A 64 2.98 -3.19 -8.49
N ALA A 65 2.26 -2.34 -7.76
CA ALA A 65 2.50 -2.10 -6.34
C ALA A 65 2.30 -3.36 -5.50
N LYS A 66 1.40 -4.27 -5.92
CA LYS A 66 1.15 -5.54 -5.22
C LYS A 66 2.39 -6.45 -5.23
N LYS A 67 3.22 -6.37 -6.27
CA LYS A 67 4.42 -7.20 -6.45
C LYS A 67 5.50 -6.93 -5.39
N LEU A 68 5.41 -5.79 -4.70
CA LEU A 68 6.30 -5.41 -3.61
C LEU A 68 6.01 -6.16 -2.30
N PHE A 69 4.86 -6.80 -2.20
CA PHE A 69 4.42 -7.45 -0.98
C PHE A 69 4.69 -8.97 -1.00
N PRO A 70 4.91 -9.59 0.16
CA PRO A 70 5.13 -11.04 0.24
C PRO A 70 3.91 -11.87 -0.18
N PHE A 71 2.72 -11.28 -0.20
CA PHE A 71 1.46 -11.91 -0.64
C PHE A 71 1.12 -11.65 -2.11
N LYS A 72 2.09 -11.24 -2.93
CA LYS A 72 1.89 -10.84 -4.34
C LYS A 72 1.08 -11.84 -5.19
N ASP A 73 1.21 -13.14 -4.90
CA ASP A 73 0.55 -14.22 -5.65
C ASP A 73 -0.83 -14.60 -5.08
N VAL A 74 -1.23 -14.04 -3.93
CA VAL A 74 -2.52 -14.30 -3.28
C VAL A 74 -3.60 -13.39 -3.86
N ALA A 75 -4.78 -13.91 -4.19
CA ALA A 75 -5.84 -13.14 -4.85
C ALA A 75 -7.22 -13.32 -4.19
N GLY A 76 -8.18 -12.49 -4.62
CA GLY A 76 -9.58 -12.58 -4.20
C GLY A 76 -9.78 -12.49 -2.69
N ASP A 77 -10.75 -13.25 -2.19
CA ASP A 77 -11.13 -13.28 -0.79
C ASP A 77 -10.01 -13.71 0.17
N GLU A 78 -9.10 -14.57 -0.30
CA GLU A 78 -7.96 -15.02 0.49
C GLU A 78 -7.02 -13.86 0.80
N LEU A 79 -6.77 -13.00 -0.18
CA LEU A 79 -5.95 -11.79 0.02
C LEU A 79 -6.57 -10.88 1.07
N LEU A 80 -7.88 -10.66 1.02
CA LEU A 80 -8.59 -9.77 1.95
C LEU A 80 -8.50 -10.25 3.42
N ARG A 81 -8.30 -11.55 3.63
CA ARG A 81 -8.14 -12.18 4.95
C ARG A 81 -6.68 -12.46 5.31
N HIS A 82 -5.74 -12.12 4.43
CA HIS A 82 -4.32 -12.42 4.64
C HIS A 82 -3.76 -11.57 5.80
N PRO A 83 -3.19 -12.19 6.86
CA PRO A 83 -2.79 -11.48 8.09
C PRO A 83 -1.82 -10.31 7.85
N THR A 84 -0.83 -10.50 6.97
CA THR A 84 0.12 -9.44 6.59
C THR A 84 -0.58 -8.26 5.92
N PHE A 85 -1.58 -8.53 5.08
CA PHE A 85 -2.29 -7.48 4.36
C PHE A 85 -3.20 -6.70 5.29
N MET A 86 -3.96 -7.40 6.13
CA MET A 86 -4.77 -6.81 7.19
C MET A 86 -3.93 -5.99 8.17
N GLY A 87 -2.75 -6.49 8.55
CA GLY A 87 -1.81 -5.78 9.41
C GLY A 87 -1.29 -4.49 8.77
N HIS A 88 -0.98 -4.52 7.47
CA HIS A 88 -0.56 -3.33 6.73
C HIS A 88 -1.69 -2.28 6.64
N GLY A 89 -2.91 -2.72 6.30
CA GLY A 89 -4.09 -1.86 6.30
C GLY A 89 -4.33 -1.18 7.65
N MET A 90 -4.17 -1.91 8.77
CA MET A 90 -4.29 -1.33 10.11
C MET A 90 -3.21 -0.28 10.39
N ARG A 91 -1.93 -0.54 10.07
CA ARG A 91 -0.84 0.44 10.31
C ARG A 91 -1.07 1.72 9.52
N PHE A 92 -1.53 1.61 8.29
CA PHE A 92 -1.92 2.76 7.47
C PHE A 92 -3.04 3.57 8.12
N MET A 93 -4.11 2.91 8.57
CA MET A 93 -5.22 3.61 9.22
C MET A 93 -4.81 4.27 10.54
N LYS A 94 -3.86 3.69 11.28
CA LYS A 94 -3.25 4.35 12.45
C LYS A 94 -2.47 5.59 12.08
N ALA A 95 -1.74 5.60 10.97
CA ALA A 95 -1.05 6.80 10.48
C ALA A 95 -2.04 7.91 10.10
N VAL A 96 -3.15 7.56 9.44
CA VAL A 96 -4.25 8.51 9.15
C VAL A 96 -4.87 9.05 10.44
N GLY A 97 -5.10 8.19 11.43
CA GLY A 97 -5.60 8.61 12.75
C GLY A 97 -4.66 9.57 13.46
N GLY A 98 -3.36 9.26 13.47
CA GLY A 98 -2.34 10.16 13.99
C GLY A 98 -2.34 11.52 13.30
N ALA A 99 -2.69 11.60 12.02
CA ALA A 99 -2.85 12.89 11.33
C ALA A 99 -4.04 13.70 11.83
N VAL A 100 -5.16 13.05 12.15
CA VAL A 100 -6.36 13.69 12.71
C VAL A 100 -6.13 14.12 14.16
N ASP A 101 -5.43 13.29 14.94
CA ASP A 101 -5.15 13.56 16.36
C ASP A 101 -4.26 14.81 16.54
N HIS A 102 -3.38 15.10 15.56
CA HIS A 102 -2.41 16.19 15.63
C HIS A 102 -2.71 17.36 14.67
N LEU A 103 -3.98 17.60 14.33
CA LEU A 103 -4.38 18.70 13.43
C LEU A 103 -3.93 20.09 13.86
N ASP A 104 -3.72 20.32 15.16
CA ASP A 104 -3.25 21.59 15.71
C ASP A 104 -1.72 21.66 15.87
N ALA A 105 -1.00 20.57 15.59
CA ALA A 105 0.45 20.44 15.75
C ALA A 105 1.09 19.66 14.58
N LEU A 106 0.59 19.90 13.36
CA LEU A 106 0.98 19.13 12.16
C LEU A 106 2.47 19.24 11.84
N ASP A 107 3.03 20.44 11.90
CA ASP A 107 4.42 20.73 11.58
C ASP A 107 5.40 20.23 12.65
N VAL A 108 4.98 20.24 13.92
CA VAL A 108 5.81 19.79 15.03
C VAL A 108 5.81 18.27 15.19
N ILE A 109 4.65 17.62 15.02
CA ILE A 109 4.50 16.20 15.36
C ILE A 109 4.27 15.34 14.11
N LEU A 110 3.26 15.67 13.30
CA LEU A 110 2.86 14.78 12.20
C LEU A 110 3.89 14.75 11.07
N MET A 111 4.27 15.92 10.55
CA MET A 111 5.11 16.06 9.37
C MET A 111 6.50 15.39 9.56
N PRO A 112 7.21 15.56 10.70
CA PRO A 112 8.45 14.84 10.94
C PRO A 112 8.29 13.32 10.98
N ASN A 113 7.20 12.82 11.58
CA ASN A 113 6.91 11.39 11.64
C ASN A 113 6.63 10.80 10.24
N LEU A 114 5.92 11.55 9.39
CA LEU A 114 5.66 11.14 8.01
C LEU A 114 6.92 11.14 7.15
N VAL A 115 7.81 12.13 7.34
CA VAL A 115 9.13 12.15 6.68
C VAL A 115 9.94 10.92 7.12
N GLN A 116 9.97 10.61 8.41
CA GLN A 116 10.66 9.41 8.90
C GLN A 116 10.05 8.12 8.33
N LEU A 117 8.73 8.04 8.22
CA LEU A 117 8.05 6.92 7.55
C LEU A 117 8.42 6.84 6.07
N GLY A 118 8.57 7.97 5.38
CA GLY A 118 9.07 8.05 4.01
C GLY A 118 10.48 7.49 3.85
N ARG A 119 11.39 7.84 4.77
CA ARG A 119 12.76 7.28 4.80
C ARG A 119 12.75 5.76 4.97
N GLN A 120 11.85 5.23 5.80
CA GLN A 120 11.67 3.78 5.92
C GLN A 120 11.18 3.15 4.62
N HIS A 121 10.35 3.83 3.84
CA HIS A 121 9.92 3.29 2.54
C HIS A 121 11.04 3.19 1.52
N ALA A 122 12.10 4.01 1.64
CA ALA A 122 13.26 3.96 0.76
C ALA A 122 14.09 2.68 0.90
N SER A 123 13.93 1.92 2.00
CA SER A 123 14.60 0.63 2.18
C SER A 123 13.86 -0.54 1.53
N PHE A 124 12.60 -0.36 1.11
CA PHE A 124 11.86 -1.42 0.43
C PHE A 124 12.28 -1.53 -1.05
N PRO A 125 12.85 -2.68 -1.47
CA PRO A 125 13.28 -2.85 -2.85
C PRO A 125 12.13 -2.69 -3.84
N GLY A 126 12.36 -1.92 -4.91
CA GLY A 126 11.38 -1.70 -5.98
C GLY A 126 10.26 -0.71 -5.64
N PHE A 127 10.18 -0.18 -4.42
CA PHE A 127 9.22 0.87 -4.11
C PHE A 127 9.54 2.15 -4.91
N SER A 128 8.51 2.78 -5.48
CA SER A 128 8.57 4.08 -6.13
C SER A 128 7.52 5.01 -5.51
N THR A 129 7.83 6.30 -5.41
CA THR A 129 6.86 7.32 -5.01
C THR A 129 5.71 7.45 -6.00
N ASP A 130 5.84 6.93 -7.22
CA ASP A 130 4.74 6.91 -8.19
C ASP A 130 3.53 6.13 -7.67
N TYR A 131 3.76 5.10 -6.85
CA TYR A 131 2.67 4.35 -6.21
C TYR A 131 1.87 5.21 -5.23
N LEU A 132 2.44 6.30 -4.69
CA LEU A 132 1.74 7.22 -3.80
C LEU A 132 0.76 8.13 -4.54
N ASN A 133 0.92 8.29 -5.85
CA ASN A 133 0.05 9.16 -6.66
C ASN A 133 -1.40 8.64 -6.68
N VAL A 134 -1.59 7.32 -6.64
CA VAL A 134 -2.94 6.71 -6.66
C VAL A 134 -3.59 6.64 -5.28
N PHE A 135 -2.87 6.94 -4.20
CA PHE A 135 -3.41 6.83 -2.83
C PHE A 135 -4.51 7.85 -2.55
N VAL A 136 -4.37 9.08 -3.06
CA VAL A 136 -5.41 10.11 -2.88
C VAL A 136 -6.72 9.63 -3.49
N ASP A 137 -6.70 9.07 -4.70
CA ASP A 137 -7.89 8.55 -5.37
C ASP A 137 -8.45 7.30 -4.68
N ALA A 138 -7.58 6.41 -4.21
CA ALA A 138 -7.99 5.21 -3.47
C ALA A 138 -8.69 5.56 -2.14
N MET A 139 -8.10 6.46 -1.36
CA MET A 139 -8.73 6.94 -0.11
C MET A 139 -10.03 7.69 -0.38
N ASP A 140 -10.05 8.58 -1.39
CA ASP A 140 -11.23 9.36 -1.77
C ASP A 140 -12.39 8.45 -2.21
N TYR A 141 -12.09 7.34 -2.89
CA TYR A 141 -13.05 6.28 -3.22
C TYR A 141 -13.60 5.58 -1.97
N VAL A 142 -12.73 5.14 -1.06
CA VAL A 142 -13.15 4.43 0.15
C VAL A 142 -13.95 5.36 1.06
N TRP A 143 -13.49 6.58 1.31
CA TRP A 143 -14.18 7.54 2.18
C TRP A 143 -15.57 7.87 1.67
N ARG A 144 -15.74 8.04 0.34
CA ARG A 144 -17.07 8.20 -0.27
C ARG A 144 -18.03 7.08 0.13
N LYS A 145 -17.56 5.83 0.08
CA LYS A 145 -18.37 4.65 0.42
C LYS A 145 -18.66 4.57 1.92
N GLU A 146 -17.66 4.79 2.77
CA GLU A 146 -17.80 4.63 4.22
C GLU A 146 -18.61 5.76 4.87
N LEU A 147 -18.48 6.99 4.38
CA LEU A 147 -19.11 8.18 4.99
C LEU A 147 -20.41 8.59 4.31
N GLY A 148 -20.67 8.11 3.08
CA GLY A 148 -21.88 8.39 2.33
C GLY A 148 -22.20 9.90 2.27
N LYS A 149 -23.39 10.29 2.73
CA LYS A 149 -23.85 11.69 2.71
C LYS A 149 -22.98 12.64 3.55
N GLN A 150 -22.24 12.14 4.54
CA GLN A 150 -21.34 12.97 5.35
C GLN A 150 -20.08 13.38 4.57
N TYR A 151 -19.73 12.69 3.48
CA TYR A 151 -18.61 13.04 2.60
C TYR A 151 -19.03 14.05 1.52
N ASN A 152 -19.62 15.15 1.98
CA ASN A 152 -19.99 16.28 1.12
C ASN A 152 -18.73 17.03 0.63
N ARG A 153 -18.93 18.05 -0.23
CA ARG A 153 -17.85 18.83 -0.84
C ARG A 153 -16.83 19.33 0.20
N ASP A 154 -17.28 20.03 1.22
CA ASP A 154 -16.40 20.64 2.23
C ASP A 154 -15.59 19.57 3.01
N THR A 155 -16.24 18.44 3.32
CA THR A 155 -15.59 17.31 4.01
C THR A 155 -14.55 16.63 3.14
N ARG A 156 -14.89 16.41 1.86
CA ARG A 156 -13.98 15.85 0.86
C ARG A 156 -12.76 16.75 0.67
N GLU A 157 -12.95 18.05 0.55
CA GLU A 157 -11.85 19.01 0.41
C GLU A 157 -10.89 18.97 1.62
N ALA A 158 -11.44 18.91 2.84
CA ALA A 158 -10.64 18.77 4.05
C ALA A 158 -9.82 17.46 4.06
N TRP A 159 -10.46 16.33 3.72
CA TRP A 159 -9.77 15.03 3.66
C TRP A 159 -8.70 14.98 2.57
N GLN A 160 -8.98 15.49 1.38
CA GLN A 160 -7.99 15.52 0.30
C GLN A 160 -6.77 16.38 0.65
N LYS A 161 -6.93 17.45 1.44
CA LYS A 161 -5.79 18.21 1.98
C LYS A 161 -4.92 17.34 2.92
N ILE A 162 -5.54 16.61 3.84
CA ILE A 162 -4.84 15.63 4.71
C ILE A 162 -4.10 14.58 3.87
N PHE A 163 -4.77 13.99 2.88
CA PHE A 163 -4.20 12.94 2.03
C PHE A 163 -2.98 13.43 1.27
N ARG A 164 -3.07 14.60 0.64
CA ARG A 164 -1.95 15.21 -0.09
C ARG A 164 -0.79 15.57 0.84
N LEU A 165 -1.08 16.06 2.05
CA LEU A 165 -0.05 16.32 3.06
C LEU A 165 0.70 15.03 3.43
N ILE A 166 -0.03 13.95 3.70
CA ILE A 166 0.55 12.64 4.02
C ILE A 166 1.46 12.15 2.89
N MET A 167 0.94 12.10 1.65
CA MET A 167 1.71 11.61 0.51
C MET A 167 2.92 12.50 0.21
N SER A 168 2.77 13.82 0.29
CA SER A 168 3.86 14.77 0.08
C SER A 168 5.01 14.55 1.06
N LYS A 169 4.72 14.38 2.35
CA LYS A 169 5.77 14.19 3.37
C LYS A 169 6.41 12.82 3.33
N LEU A 170 5.64 11.80 2.95
CA LEU A 170 6.19 10.47 2.69
C LEU A 170 7.18 10.51 1.51
N SER A 171 6.81 11.17 0.41
CA SER A 171 7.67 11.35 -0.77
C SER A 171 8.92 12.16 -0.46
N GLU A 172 8.81 13.21 0.36
CA GLU A 172 9.95 14.02 0.82
C GLU A 172 10.98 13.16 1.56
N GLY A 173 10.56 12.43 2.60
CA GLY A 173 11.46 11.55 3.35
C GLY A 173 12.03 10.41 2.51
N TYR A 174 11.25 9.87 1.58
CA TYR A 174 11.75 8.88 0.61
C TYR A 174 12.87 9.47 -0.25
N GLY A 175 12.66 10.67 -0.80
CA GLY A 175 13.63 11.37 -1.64
C GLY A 175 14.94 11.67 -0.89
N GLU A 176 14.84 12.17 0.35
CA GLU A 176 16.01 12.39 1.22
C GLU A 176 16.85 11.12 1.39
N ALA A 177 16.21 10.00 1.74
CA ALA A 177 16.90 8.74 1.98
C ALA A 177 17.51 8.17 0.69
N ARG A 178 16.80 8.23 -0.46
CA ARG A 178 17.32 7.77 -1.74
C ARG A 178 18.51 8.60 -2.22
N CYS A 179 18.46 9.93 -2.05
CA CYS A 179 19.60 10.79 -2.35
C CYS A 179 20.83 10.41 -1.51
N ALA A 180 20.65 10.16 -0.20
CA ALA A 180 21.73 9.74 0.68
C ALA A 180 22.33 8.37 0.28
N ILE A 181 21.49 7.37 0.00
CA ILE A 181 21.92 6.03 -0.45
C ILE A 181 22.70 6.13 -1.76
N ASN A 182 22.17 6.84 -2.76
CA ASN A 182 22.82 6.99 -4.06
C ASN A 182 24.18 7.70 -3.93
N TRP A 183 24.28 8.69 -3.03
CA TRP A 183 25.53 9.40 -2.78
C TRP A 183 26.58 8.51 -2.11
N GLN A 184 26.19 7.72 -1.11
CA GLN A 184 27.07 6.76 -0.44
C GLN A 184 27.63 5.72 -1.42
N GLN A 185 26.76 5.12 -2.25
CA GLN A 185 27.19 4.17 -3.28
C GLN A 185 28.18 4.80 -4.26
N LYS A 186 27.94 6.05 -4.68
CA LYS A 186 28.86 6.78 -5.55
C LYS A 186 30.22 7.00 -4.88
N GLN A 187 30.26 7.31 -3.58
CA GLN A 187 31.53 7.46 -2.86
C GLN A 187 32.29 6.14 -2.72
N GLU A 188 31.60 5.03 -2.46
CA GLU A 188 32.22 3.70 -2.41
C GLU A 188 32.84 3.31 -3.76
N HIS A 189 32.14 3.56 -4.87
CA HIS A 189 32.69 3.33 -6.21
C HIS A 189 33.90 4.22 -6.54
N VAL A 190 33.88 5.49 -6.10
CA VAL A 190 35.03 6.39 -6.27
C VAL A 190 36.23 5.94 -5.43
N ASN A 191 35.98 5.45 -4.21
CA ASN A 191 37.03 5.04 -3.28
C ASN A 191 37.54 3.60 -3.53
N ASN A 192 36.83 2.78 -4.30
CA ASN A 192 37.22 1.41 -4.65
C ASN A 192 36.88 1.06 -6.13
N PRO A 193 37.66 1.56 -7.10
CA PRO A 193 37.37 1.39 -8.53
C PRO A 193 37.54 -0.06 -9.05
N ALA A 194 38.07 -0.99 -8.24
CA ALA A 194 38.39 -2.36 -8.65
C ALA A 194 37.17 -3.30 -8.79
N GLN A 195 35.94 -2.86 -8.48
CA GLN A 195 34.72 -3.67 -8.56
C GLN A 195 33.77 -3.23 -9.69
N THR A 196 34.31 -2.87 -10.85
CA THR A 196 33.49 -2.70 -12.06
C THR A 196 33.12 -4.09 -12.59
N PRO A 197 31.84 -4.44 -12.79
CA PRO A 197 31.51 -5.70 -13.46
C PRO A 197 32.06 -5.60 -14.88
N VAL A 198 33.03 -6.45 -15.21
CA VAL A 198 33.55 -6.58 -16.58
C VAL A 198 32.41 -7.08 -17.44
N ILE A 199 31.75 -6.18 -18.16
CA ILE A 199 30.89 -6.54 -19.27
C ILE A 199 31.84 -6.96 -20.40
N GLU A 200 32.19 -8.24 -20.40
CA GLU A 200 33.03 -8.87 -21.40
C GLU A 200 32.27 -8.91 -22.74
N ALA A 201 32.46 -7.88 -23.56
CA ALA A 201 32.02 -7.89 -24.95
C ALA A 201 32.98 -8.75 -25.79
N HIS A 202 32.72 -10.06 -25.86
CA HIS A 202 33.34 -10.92 -26.88
C HIS A 202 32.84 -10.52 -28.27
N ARG A 203 33.64 -9.73 -28.99
CA ARG A 203 33.56 -9.60 -30.45
C ARG A 203 34.96 -9.61 -31.05
N GLN A 204 35.52 -10.81 -31.22
CA GLN A 204 36.65 -11.01 -32.14
C GLN A 204 36.11 -11.30 -33.54
N ALA A 205 36.44 -10.42 -34.48
CA ALA A 205 36.43 -10.62 -35.92
C ALA A 205 37.38 -9.57 -36.51
N SER A 206 38.31 -9.81 -37.42
CA SER A 206 38.88 -11.03 -37.99
C SER A 206 40.16 -10.55 -38.69
N GLU A 207 41.32 -11.13 -38.41
CA GLU A 207 42.46 -11.05 -39.33
C GLU A 207 42.40 -12.27 -40.25
N GLY A 208 42.38 -12.03 -41.56
CA GLY A 208 42.47 -13.07 -42.57
C GLY A 208 43.92 -13.49 -42.81
N SER A 209 44.15 -14.78 -43.02
CA SER A 209 44.73 -15.32 -44.26
C SER A 209 45.00 -16.82 -44.12
N GLU A 210 44.54 -17.55 -45.13
CA GLU A 210 45.13 -18.78 -45.71
C GLU A 210 45.38 -20.03 -44.85
N GLY A 211 44.79 -21.16 -45.29
CA GLY A 211 45.53 -22.42 -45.26
C GLY A 211 44.75 -23.72 -45.05
N ARG A 212 44.16 -24.24 -46.14
CA ARG A 212 44.07 -25.68 -46.51
C ARG A 212 43.34 -26.71 -45.61
N LYS A 213 42.28 -27.23 -46.24
CA LYS A 213 41.97 -28.66 -46.55
C LYS A 213 41.33 -29.55 -45.47
N ASN A 214 40.07 -29.87 -45.78
CA ASN A 214 39.47 -31.21 -45.89
C ASN A 214 39.59 -32.16 -44.70
N THR A 215 38.46 -32.52 -44.07
CA THR A 215 37.81 -33.83 -44.26
C THR A 215 36.57 -33.99 -43.36
N ALA A 216 35.48 -34.46 -43.98
CA ALA A 216 34.53 -35.45 -43.49
C ALA A 216 33.91 -35.29 -42.08
N LEU A 217 32.64 -34.87 -42.02
CA LEU A 217 31.49 -35.76 -41.77
C LEU A 217 30.25 -34.93 -41.45
N SER A 218 29.27 -35.09 -42.33
CA SER A 218 27.90 -34.58 -42.23
C SER A 218 27.08 -35.50 -41.31
N LEU A 219 25.89 -34.99 -40.95
CA LEU A 219 24.69 -35.65 -40.43
C LEU A 219 24.60 -35.61 -38.90
N GLU A 220 23.71 -34.90 -38.19
CA GLU A 220 22.32 -34.48 -38.44
C GLU A 220 21.49 -35.46 -39.29
N GLU A 221 20.53 -36.10 -38.62
CA GLU A 221 19.43 -36.92 -39.15
C GLU A 221 19.59 -38.45 -39.10
N GLU A 222 19.21 -39.05 -37.97
CA GLU A 222 18.28 -40.20 -37.91
C GLU A 222 17.79 -40.38 -36.46
N GLN A 223 16.63 -39.84 -36.11
CA GLN A 223 15.34 -40.56 -36.08
C GLN A 223 15.20 -41.67 -35.01
N MET A 224 14.14 -41.48 -34.20
CA MET A 224 13.14 -42.49 -33.85
C MET A 224 13.42 -43.52 -32.73
N ALA A 225 12.36 -43.72 -31.95
CA ALA A 225 12.05 -44.84 -31.04
C ALA A 225 12.69 -44.73 -29.63
N GLN A 226 11.99 -44.87 -28.49
CA GLN A 226 10.78 -45.63 -28.18
C GLN A 226 10.02 -45.01 -26.98
N LYS A 227 8.72 -44.77 -27.15
CA LYS A 227 7.71 -44.95 -26.09
C LYS A 227 7.15 -46.36 -26.24
N GLN A 228 7.45 -47.23 -25.28
CA GLN A 228 6.68 -48.44 -24.91
C GLN A 228 6.90 -48.55 -23.40
N GLY A 229 5.90 -48.61 -22.52
CA GLY A 229 4.67 -49.38 -22.59
C GLY A 229 4.81 -50.52 -21.59
N ASN A 230 4.26 -50.37 -20.37
CA ASN A 230 4.03 -51.51 -19.49
C ASN A 230 2.87 -51.25 -18.51
N VAL A 231 1.63 -51.48 -18.96
CA VAL A 231 0.51 -51.88 -18.09
C VAL A 231 -0.41 -52.84 -18.85
N ARG A 232 -0.27 -54.13 -18.56
CA ARG A 232 -1.25 -55.23 -18.66
C ARG A 232 -0.62 -56.41 -17.91
N ASP A 233 -1.28 -57.25 -17.12
CA ASP A 233 -2.66 -57.74 -17.05
C ASP A 233 -3.00 -58.00 -15.55
N GLN A 234 -4.24 -57.97 -15.09
CA GLN A 234 -5.12 -59.14 -15.12
C GLN A 234 -6.61 -58.75 -15.22
N LYS A 235 -7.31 -59.55 -16.01
CA LYS A 235 -8.74 -59.52 -16.32
C LYS A 235 -9.36 -60.84 -15.82
N THR A 236 -10.49 -60.76 -15.12
CA THR A 236 -11.52 -61.81 -14.93
C THR A 236 -12.81 -61.01 -14.61
N VAL A 237 -13.79 -60.82 -15.50
CA VAL A 237 -14.77 -61.75 -16.12
C VAL A 237 -15.57 -62.44 -15.00
N VAL A 238 -16.90 -62.36 -14.84
CA VAL A 238 -18.06 -62.24 -15.77
C VAL A 238 -19.33 -61.82 -14.99
N ASN A 239 -20.26 -61.15 -15.69
CA ASN A 239 -21.74 -61.27 -15.76
C ASN A 239 -22.61 -61.50 -14.49
N GLY A 240 -23.81 -60.93 -14.33
CA GLY A 240 -24.66 -60.18 -15.25
C GLY A 240 -26.05 -59.89 -14.64
N GLU A 241 -26.96 -59.45 -15.53
CA GLU A 241 -28.42 -59.45 -15.42
C GLU A 241 -29.13 -58.36 -14.59
N GLY A 242 -29.69 -57.39 -15.32
CA GLY A 242 -31.15 -57.24 -15.38
C GLY A 242 -31.84 -56.22 -14.46
N PRO A 243 -33.01 -55.69 -14.84
CA PRO A 243 -33.39 -54.29 -14.61
C PRO A 243 -34.56 -54.11 -13.61
N THR A 244 -34.96 -52.86 -13.30
CA THR A 244 -36.33 -52.30 -13.49
C THR A 244 -36.63 -51.09 -12.58
N LEU A 245 -37.06 -50.01 -13.25
CA LEU A 245 -38.06 -48.99 -12.87
C LEU A 245 -38.71 -49.05 -11.47
N LYS A 246 -38.87 -47.87 -10.83
CA LYS A 246 -40.19 -47.21 -10.67
C LYS A 246 -40.09 -45.80 -10.07
N GLN A 247 -40.83 -44.90 -10.71
CA GLN A 247 -41.30 -43.60 -10.22
C GLN A 247 -42.31 -43.76 -9.07
N GLN A 248 -42.42 -42.74 -8.22
CA GLN A 248 -43.63 -42.23 -7.54
C GLN A 248 -43.18 -40.99 -6.72
N THR A 249 -43.47 -39.73 -7.10
CA THR A 249 -44.71 -38.96 -6.87
C THR A 249 -45.45 -39.30 -5.58
N GLU A 250 -45.50 -38.35 -4.64
CA GLU A 250 -46.73 -38.07 -3.90
C GLU A 250 -46.76 -36.64 -3.31
N HIS A 251 -47.94 -36.04 -3.48
CA HIS A 251 -48.43 -34.77 -2.97
C HIS A 251 -48.71 -34.84 -1.46
N ALA A 252 -48.61 -33.70 -0.77
CA ALA A 252 -49.60 -33.34 0.25
C ALA A 252 -49.65 -31.82 0.48
N SER A 253 -50.82 -31.25 0.19
CA SER A 253 -51.28 -29.95 0.68
C SER A 253 -51.48 -29.95 2.19
N GLY A 254 -51.26 -28.80 2.83
CA GLY A 254 -51.73 -28.49 4.18
C GLY A 254 -51.89 -26.97 4.33
N ARG A 255 -53.15 -26.51 4.33
CA ARG A 255 -53.62 -25.12 4.42
C ARG A 255 -54.19 -24.91 5.83
N THR A 256 -53.88 -23.78 6.47
CA THR A 256 -54.63 -22.99 7.50
C THR A 256 -53.57 -22.20 8.29
N GLY A 257 -53.56 -20.87 8.44
CA GLY A 257 -54.63 -19.91 8.65
C GLY A 257 -54.67 -19.52 10.13
N PHE A 258 -54.05 -18.40 10.55
CA PHE A 258 -54.44 -17.67 11.76
C PHE A 258 -53.89 -16.23 11.77
N THR A 259 -54.79 -15.26 11.86
CA THR A 259 -54.55 -13.86 12.24
C THR A 259 -54.90 -13.68 13.71
N GLY A 260 -54.08 -12.92 14.43
CA GLY A 260 -54.33 -12.41 15.78
C GLY A 260 -53.22 -11.47 16.17
#